data_AF-A0A939H518-F1
#
_entry.id   AF-A0A939H518-F1
#
_cell.length_a   1.000
_cell.length_b   1.000
_cell.length_c   1.000
_cell.angle_alpha   90.00
_cell.angle_beta   90.00
_cell.angle_gamma   90.00
#
_symmetry.space_group_name_H-M   'P 1'
#
loop_
_entity.id
_entity.type
_entity.pdbx_description
1 polymer ?
#
loop_
_entity_poly.entity_id
_entity_poly.type
_entity_poly.pdbx_seq_one_letter_code
_entity_poly.pdbx_strand_id
1 'polypeptide(L)'
;MITFAKIPIGTLYNSLPNKSNQDLDRSDNNIETQDQSAGEVLSDKSIDTVSISSAGQASSNSALVSSSTQYYEQFMPTYDGFSAKNIASGVSEPGIESFSAGKNFEQVAIDARASLDKNYDRLEEIGKPYSVNSSKTIDRNSLIGELDRRALYAVASNEGGLFTKNEQDVALSKMRQQQSLAMGLYSGPTSEKDKFITTFGNFSQKFKLGIEFLDGVSKEEQAGSIEFAFQRASLQRSYENSVRENGEIPEDFSTDNSLVRLLFDALKLAETELESSQTFGNITDADDLLRQPWFEIYAESLEKTRGQYLGDS
;
A
#
# COMPACT_ATOMS: atom_id res chain seq x y z
N MET A 1 40.33 -5.10 9.39
CA MET A 1 39.31 -4.05 9.56
C MET A 1 38.73 -3.77 8.18
N ILE A 2 37.63 -4.44 7.85
CA ILE A 2 36.99 -4.33 6.54
C ILE A 2 35.78 -3.42 6.74
N THR A 3 35.83 -2.27 6.06
CA THR A 3 34.79 -1.27 6.00
C THR A 3 33.62 -1.83 5.19
N PHE A 4 32.46 -2.00 5.83
CA PHE A 4 31.22 -2.38 5.14
C PHE A 4 30.74 -1.21 4.28
N ALA A 5 30.68 -1.43 2.97
CA ALA A 5 30.18 -0.46 2.01
C ALA A 5 28.65 -0.32 2.16
N LYS A 6 28.19 0.90 2.42
CA LYS A 6 26.78 1.31 2.31
C LYS A 6 26.25 0.94 0.92
N ILE A 7 25.25 0.07 0.87
CA ILE A 7 24.44 -0.12 -0.33
C ILE A 7 23.48 1.08 -0.42
N PRO A 8 23.41 1.78 -1.56
CA PRO A 8 22.47 2.87 -1.73
C PRO A 8 21.05 2.31 -1.87
N ILE A 9 20.14 2.80 -1.02
CA ILE A 9 18.68 2.53 -0.97
C ILE A 9 17.96 3.16 -2.20
N GLY A 10 18.59 3.11 -3.37
CA GLY A 10 18.38 4.06 -4.47
C GLY A 10 17.22 3.75 -5.42
N THR A 11 16.64 2.56 -5.42
CA THR A 11 15.73 2.15 -6.52
C THR A 11 14.24 2.11 -6.16
N LEU A 12 13.87 2.27 -4.89
CA LEU A 12 12.48 2.54 -4.49
C LEU A 12 12.21 4.05 -4.28
N TYR A 13 13.22 4.90 -4.42
CA TYR A 13 13.17 6.33 -4.03
C TYR A 13 13.03 7.34 -5.19
N ASN A 14 13.00 6.91 -6.45
CA ASN A 14 13.02 7.83 -7.61
C ASN A 14 11.67 8.42 -8.06
N SER A 15 10.63 8.42 -7.21
CA SER A 15 9.37 9.12 -7.52
C SER A 15 8.91 10.14 -6.47
N LEU A 16 9.79 10.63 -5.59
CA LEU A 16 9.44 11.71 -4.66
C LEU A 16 10.44 12.87 -4.73
N PRO A 17 9.99 14.14 -4.86
CA PRO A 17 10.87 15.30 -4.93
C PRO A 17 11.54 15.58 -3.58
N ASN A 18 12.87 15.70 -3.61
CA ASN A 18 13.71 16.01 -2.46
C ASN A 18 14.17 17.49 -2.45
N LYS A 19 14.43 17.97 -1.22
CA LYS A 19 15.05 19.22 -0.71
C LYS A 19 14.05 20.11 0.04
N SER A 20 14.30 20.64 1.23
CA SER A 20 15.39 20.60 2.24
C SER A 20 14.86 21.49 3.40
N ASN A 21 14.99 21.22 4.69
CA ASN A 21 16.16 21.46 5.53
C ASN A 21 15.82 21.05 6.97
N GLN A 22 16.79 20.44 7.65
CA GLN A 22 16.86 20.29 9.10
C GLN A 22 17.34 21.61 9.70
N ASP A 23 16.86 21.95 10.90
CA ASP A 23 17.70 22.43 12.01
C ASP A 23 16.89 22.71 13.30
N LEU A 24 17.49 22.34 14.45
CA LEU A 24 17.20 22.71 15.85
C LEU A 24 15.98 22.01 16.51
N ASP A 25 15.97 21.56 17.76
CA ASP A 25 16.87 21.76 18.90
C ASP A 25 16.67 20.63 19.92
N ARG A 26 17.74 20.33 20.66
CA ARG A 26 17.74 19.46 21.84
C ARG A 26 17.16 20.24 23.03
N SER A 27 16.31 19.61 23.84
CA SER A 27 16.37 19.88 25.28
C SER A 27 15.84 18.70 26.08
N ASP A 28 16.66 18.37 27.07
CA ASP A 28 16.47 17.38 28.12
C ASP A 28 15.22 17.65 28.94
N ASN A 29 14.65 16.61 29.56
CA ASN A 29 14.24 16.68 30.95
C ASN A 29 14.14 15.29 31.58
N ASN A 30 15.14 15.00 32.42
CA ASN A 30 15.12 14.06 33.53
C ASN A 30 13.86 14.18 34.37
N ILE A 31 13.26 13.04 34.73
CA ILE A 31 12.74 12.86 36.10
C ILE A 31 13.18 11.48 36.58
N GLU A 32 14.04 11.51 37.60
CA GLU A 32 14.51 10.36 38.37
C GLU A 32 13.38 9.69 39.16
N THR A 33 13.56 8.38 39.23
CA THR A 33 13.04 7.39 40.18
C THR A 33 12.78 7.86 41.61
N GLN A 34 11.68 7.35 42.20
CA GLN A 34 11.69 6.92 43.60
C GLN A 34 11.04 5.55 43.77
N ASP A 35 11.88 4.66 44.28
CA ASP A 35 11.66 3.29 44.73
C ASP A 35 11.01 3.30 46.13
N GLN A 36 9.98 2.47 46.35
CA GLN A 36 9.60 1.99 47.67
C GLN A 36 9.07 0.55 47.58
N SER A 37 9.64 -0.28 48.45
CA SER A 37 9.62 -1.74 48.47
C SER A 37 8.41 -2.37 49.17
N ALA A 38 8.17 -3.63 48.76
CA ALA A 38 7.82 -4.81 49.57
C ALA A 38 6.35 -5.02 50.05
N GLY A 39 5.67 -5.92 49.33
CA GLY A 39 5.31 -7.25 49.86
C GLY A 39 3.92 -7.47 50.44
N GLU A 40 3.04 -8.13 49.68
CA GLU A 40 2.11 -9.15 50.21
C GLU A 40 1.55 -10.03 49.08
N VAL A 41 1.64 -11.36 49.25
CA VAL A 41 1.14 -12.41 48.36
C VAL A 41 -0.21 -12.87 48.91
N LEU A 42 -1.32 -12.69 48.17
CA LEU A 42 -2.53 -13.54 48.27
C LEU A 42 -3.35 -13.54 46.97
N SER A 43 -3.27 -14.68 46.28
CA SER A 43 -4.30 -15.47 45.56
C SER A 43 -5.45 -14.81 44.77
N ASP A 44 -5.47 -15.19 43.48
CA ASP A 44 -6.62 -15.63 42.68
C ASP A 44 -7.76 -14.63 42.45
N LYS A 45 -7.55 -13.75 41.47
CA LYS A 45 -8.62 -13.01 40.80
C LYS A 45 -8.81 -13.65 39.43
N SER A 46 -9.83 -14.50 39.32
CA SER A 46 -10.39 -14.99 38.06
C SER A 46 -10.43 -13.83 37.07
N ILE A 47 -9.59 -13.90 36.04
CA ILE A 47 -9.68 -12.98 34.90
C ILE A 47 -10.91 -13.46 34.14
N ASP A 48 -12.06 -12.85 34.45
CA ASP A 48 -13.25 -12.96 33.60
C ASP A 48 -12.87 -12.39 32.24
N THR A 49 -12.42 -13.25 31.34
CA THR A 49 -12.19 -12.89 29.95
C THR A 49 -13.56 -12.68 29.33
N VAL A 50 -14.00 -11.43 29.29
CA VAL A 50 -15.18 -11.03 28.54
C VAL A 50 -14.90 -11.32 27.06
N SER A 51 -15.43 -12.43 26.57
CA SER A 51 -15.37 -12.76 25.15
C SER A 51 -16.29 -11.80 24.40
N ILE A 52 -15.71 -10.89 23.61
CA ILE A 52 -16.48 -10.01 22.73
C ILE A 52 -17.15 -10.90 21.67
N SER A 53 -18.46 -10.75 21.48
CA SER A 53 -19.19 -11.50 20.45
C SER A 53 -18.67 -11.14 19.05
N SER A 54 -18.86 -12.00 18.06
CA SER A 54 -18.51 -11.70 16.66
C SER A 54 -19.17 -10.40 16.17
N ALA A 55 -20.41 -10.13 16.60
CA ALA A 55 -21.11 -8.87 16.35
C ALA A 55 -20.44 -7.67 17.05
N GLY A 56 -19.94 -7.87 18.27
CA GLY A 56 -19.16 -6.86 19.00
C GLY A 56 -17.82 -6.57 18.35
N GLN A 57 -17.11 -7.58 17.86
CA GLN A 57 -15.85 -7.42 17.11
C GLN A 57 -16.08 -6.70 15.79
N ALA A 58 -17.11 -7.08 15.03
CA ALA A 58 -17.49 -6.41 13.79
C ALA A 58 -17.87 -4.94 14.01
N SER A 59 -18.58 -4.63 15.10
CA SER A 59 -18.97 -3.26 15.46
C SER A 59 -17.77 -2.41 15.86
N SER A 60 -16.85 -2.95 16.65
CA SER A 60 -15.61 -2.28 17.04
C SER A 60 -14.69 -2.03 15.84
N ASN A 61 -14.54 -3.02 14.96
CA ASN A 61 -13.78 -2.87 13.71
C ASN A 61 -14.43 -1.79 12.83
N SER A 62 -15.75 -1.83 12.64
CA SER A 62 -16.47 -0.80 11.88
C SER A 62 -16.28 0.61 12.44
N ALA A 63 -16.22 0.77 13.77
CA ALA A 63 -15.96 2.05 14.42
C ALA A 63 -14.52 2.54 14.20
N LEU A 64 -13.53 1.64 14.30
CA LEU A 64 -12.13 1.95 14.03
C LEU A 64 -11.93 2.37 12.56
N VAL A 65 -12.51 1.63 11.62
CA VAL A 65 -12.49 1.92 10.18
C VAL A 65 -13.16 3.25 9.87
N SER A 66 -14.29 3.53 10.50
CA SER A 66 -14.98 4.82 10.33
C SER A 66 -14.11 5.98 10.82
N SER A 67 -13.42 5.82 11.95
CA SER A 67 -12.51 6.84 12.48
C SER A 67 -11.27 7.04 11.61
N SER A 68 -10.68 5.97 11.07
CA SER A 68 -9.52 6.08 10.19
C SER A 68 -9.90 6.62 8.81
N THR A 69 -11.07 6.25 8.29
CA THR A 69 -11.62 6.78 7.05
C THR A 69 -11.73 8.31 7.14
N GLN A 70 -12.37 8.82 8.20
CA GLN A 70 -12.48 10.26 8.42
C GLN A 70 -11.10 10.94 8.53
N TYR A 71 -10.13 10.28 9.16
CA TYR A 71 -8.75 10.78 9.23
C TYR A 71 -8.09 10.85 7.84
N TYR A 72 -8.26 9.84 6.97
CA TYR A 72 -7.60 9.83 5.66
C TYR A 72 -8.32 10.66 4.59
N GLU A 73 -9.63 10.87 4.71
CA GLU A 73 -10.41 11.72 3.81
C GLU A 73 -9.83 13.14 3.71
N GLN A 74 -9.25 13.67 4.79
CA GLN A 74 -8.65 15.01 4.78
C GLN A 74 -7.49 15.16 3.78
N PHE A 75 -6.83 14.05 3.40
CA PHE A 75 -5.75 14.05 2.41
C PHE A 75 -6.24 13.82 0.98
N MET A 76 -7.56 13.75 0.79
CA MET A 76 -8.22 13.44 -0.48
C MET A 76 -9.37 14.43 -0.74
N PRO A 77 -9.11 15.75 -0.81
CA PRO A 77 -10.17 16.74 -0.96
C PRO A 77 -10.95 16.56 -2.27
N THR A 78 -12.26 16.74 -2.21
CA THR A 78 -13.20 16.70 -3.33
C THR A 78 -14.03 17.99 -3.38
N TYR A 79 -14.72 18.24 -4.48
CA TYR A 79 -15.75 19.27 -4.55
C TYR A 79 -16.98 18.90 -3.72
N ASP A 80 -17.75 19.91 -3.29
CA ASP A 80 -19.00 19.72 -2.57
C ASP A 80 -19.95 18.77 -3.32
N GLY A 81 -20.53 17.82 -2.60
CA GLY A 81 -21.39 16.77 -3.14
C GLY A 81 -20.65 15.54 -3.66
N PHE A 82 -19.32 15.59 -3.85
CA PHE A 82 -18.51 14.42 -4.18
C PHE A 82 -17.90 13.79 -2.92
N SER A 83 -17.64 12.49 -2.95
CA SER A 83 -17.04 11.74 -1.83
C SER A 83 -15.64 11.24 -2.19
N ALA A 84 -14.74 11.17 -1.21
CA ALA A 84 -13.50 10.39 -1.29
C ALA A 84 -13.47 9.24 -0.26
N LYS A 85 -14.63 8.94 0.34
CA LYS A 85 -14.77 7.99 1.44
C LYS A 85 -14.23 6.62 1.09
N ASN A 86 -14.56 6.10 -0.10
CA ASN A 86 -14.18 4.74 -0.49
C ASN A 86 -12.66 4.64 -0.74
N ILE A 87 -12.04 5.69 -1.28
CA ILE A 87 -10.58 5.74 -1.40
C ILE A 87 -9.94 5.82 -0.01
N ALA A 88 -10.47 6.64 0.90
CA ALA A 88 -9.94 6.80 2.25
C ALA A 88 -10.09 5.53 3.09
N SER A 89 -11.22 4.84 3.01
CA SER A 89 -11.43 3.55 3.68
C SER A 89 -10.41 2.50 3.20
N GLY A 90 -10.10 2.49 1.90
CA GLY A 90 -9.09 1.60 1.33
C GLY A 90 -7.66 1.84 1.81
N VAL A 91 -7.38 2.91 2.58
CA VAL A 91 -6.08 3.09 3.26
C VAL A 91 -5.94 2.14 4.45
N SER A 92 -7.01 1.94 5.23
CA SER A 92 -6.97 1.10 6.43
C SER A 92 -7.48 -0.31 6.18
N GLU A 93 -8.42 -0.47 5.26
CA GLU A 93 -8.97 -1.77 4.85
C GLU A 93 -8.91 -1.88 3.33
N PRO A 94 -7.74 -2.22 2.74
CA PRO A 94 -7.58 -2.30 1.28
C PRO A 94 -8.51 -3.32 0.60
N GLY A 95 -9.05 -4.28 1.35
CA GLY A 95 -10.02 -5.27 0.89
C GLY A 95 -11.48 -4.87 1.10
N ILE A 96 -11.78 -3.65 1.58
CA ILE A 96 -13.16 -3.20 1.74
C ILE A 96 -13.84 -3.01 0.37
N GLU A 97 -14.99 -3.64 0.19
CA GLU A 97 -15.73 -3.66 -1.08
C GLU A 97 -16.98 -2.76 -1.02
N SER A 98 -16.85 -1.52 -0.60
CA SER A 98 -18.02 -0.62 -0.45
C SER A 98 -18.72 -0.27 -1.77
N PHE A 99 -18.04 -0.42 -2.91
CA PHE A 99 -18.56 -0.20 -4.25
C PHE A 99 -18.75 -1.52 -5.02
N SER A 100 -17.86 -2.49 -4.79
CA SER A 100 -17.71 -3.71 -5.59
C SER A 100 -18.34 -4.96 -4.95
N ALA A 101 -18.90 -4.86 -3.75
CA ALA A 101 -19.43 -6.01 -3.01
C ALA A 101 -20.44 -6.85 -3.81
N GLY A 102 -20.22 -8.16 -3.79
CA GLY A 102 -21.12 -9.15 -4.41
C GLY A 102 -21.07 -9.19 -5.95
N LYS A 103 -20.12 -8.49 -6.57
CA LYS A 103 -19.97 -8.41 -8.03
C LYS A 103 -18.77 -9.23 -8.51
N ASN A 104 -18.92 -9.87 -9.68
CA ASN A 104 -17.76 -10.39 -10.42
C ASN A 104 -16.92 -9.24 -10.99
N PHE A 105 -15.67 -9.51 -11.38
CA PHE A 105 -14.73 -8.45 -11.74
C PHE A 105 -15.14 -7.67 -12.99
N GLU A 106 -15.71 -8.34 -14.00
CA GLU A 106 -16.27 -7.68 -15.20
C GLU A 106 -17.36 -6.67 -14.83
N GLN A 107 -18.30 -7.05 -13.95
CA GLN A 107 -19.35 -6.14 -13.50
C GLN A 107 -18.78 -4.99 -12.66
N VAL A 108 -17.71 -5.20 -11.89
CA VAL A 108 -17.01 -4.12 -11.18
C VAL A 108 -16.46 -3.10 -12.18
N ALA A 109 -15.87 -3.54 -13.30
CA ALA A 109 -15.37 -2.65 -14.35
C ALA A 109 -16.51 -1.86 -15.03
N ILE A 110 -17.61 -2.53 -15.37
CA ILE A 110 -18.80 -1.88 -15.97
C ILE A 110 -19.37 -0.81 -15.03
N ASP A 111 -19.51 -1.12 -13.75
CA ASP A 111 -20.04 -0.18 -12.77
C ASP A 111 -19.07 0.99 -12.54
N ALA A 112 -17.76 0.71 -12.49
CA ALA A 112 -16.73 1.74 -12.37
C ALA A 112 -16.80 2.71 -13.56
N ARG A 113 -16.94 2.21 -14.80
CA ARG A 113 -17.14 3.02 -16.00
C ARG A 113 -18.36 3.93 -15.86
N ALA A 114 -19.51 3.38 -15.47
CA ALA A 114 -20.73 4.15 -15.26
C ALA A 114 -20.58 5.22 -14.16
N SER A 115 -19.83 4.92 -13.10
CA SER A 115 -19.54 5.89 -12.03
C SER A 115 -18.65 7.04 -12.51
N LEU A 116 -17.63 6.74 -13.32
CA LEU A 116 -16.76 7.77 -13.90
C LEU A 116 -17.54 8.68 -14.83
N ASP A 117 -18.38 8.11 -15.72
CA ASP A 117 -19.21 8.88 -16.66
C ASP A 117 -20.15 9.83 -15.91
N LYS A 118 -20.83 9.33 -14.88
CA LYS A 118 -21.65 10.15 -13.99
C LYS A 118 -20.85 11.28 -13.33
N ASN A 119 -19.62 11.02 -12.90
CA ASN A 119 -18.80 12.05 -12.25
C ASN A 119 -18.23 13.06 -13.25
N TYR A 120 -18.00 12.69 -14.52
CA TYR A 120 -17.72 13.64 -15.59
C TYR A 120 -18.88 14.64 -15.76
N ASP A 121 -20.11 14.14 -15.88
CA ASP A 121 -21.31 14.98 -16.01
C ASP A 121 -21.46 15.93 -14.82
N ARG A 122 -21.32 15.42 -13.59
CA ARG A 122 -21.42 16.23 -12.37
C ARG A 122 -20.34 17.31 -12.29
N LEU A 123 -19.13 17.02 -12.75
CA LEU A 123 -18.04 18.00 -12.81
C LEU A 123 -18.36 19.11 -13.82
N GLU A 124 -18.99 18.77 -14.95
CA GLU A 124 -19.48 19.75 -15.92
C GLU A 124 -20.59 20.63 -15.32
N GLU A 125 -21.57 20.04 -14.62
CA GLU A 125 -22.68 20.74 -13.97
C GLU A 125 -22.22 21.82 -12.98
N ILE A 126 -21.14 21.58 -12.23
CA ILE A 126 -20.58 22.56 -11.29
C ILE A 126 -19.58 23.54 -11.93
N GLY A 127 -19.46 23.53 -13.27
CA GLY A 127 -18.54 24.39 -14.02
C GLY A 127 -17.06 24.06 -13.80
N LYS A 128 -16.76 22.78 -13.50
CA LYS A 128 -15.41 22.22 -13.32
C LYS A 128 -15.16 21.03 -14.26
N PRO A 129 -15.41 21.17 -15.58
CA PRO A 129 -15.27 20.03 -16.50
C PRO A 129 -13.86 19.45 -16.41
N TYR A 130 -13.79 18.12 -16.34
CA TYR A 130 -12.51 17.44 -16.21
C TYR A 130 -11.72 17.57 -17.52
N SER A 131 -10.46 17.99 -17.40
CA SER A 131 -9.53 18.07 -18.52
C SER A 131 -8.21 17.41 -18.12
N VAL A 132 -7.79 16.42 -18.89
CA VAL A 132 -6.56 15.65 -18.65
C VAL A 132 -5.35 16.58 -18.43
N ASN A 133 -5.22 17.60 -19.28
CA ASN A 133 -4.05 18.49 -19.30
C ASN A 133 -4.03 19.56 -18.19
N SER A 134 -5.15 19.75 -17.49
CA SER A 134 -5.28 20.81 -16.46
C SER A 134 -5.90 20.31 -15.16
N SER A 135 -6.13 19.00 -15.03
CA SER A 135 -6.75 18.41 -13.85
C SER A 135 -5.88 18.62 -12.60
N LYS A 136 -6.53 19.11 -11.55
CA LYS A 136 -5.97 19.25 -10.20
C LYS A 136 -6.25 17.98 -9.41
N THR A 137 -5.62 17.86 -8.25
CA THR A 137 -5.85 16.75 -7.33
C THR A 137 -7.32 16.65 -6.92
N ILE A 138 -7.98 17.80 -6.67
CA ILE A 138 -9.42 17.84 -6.35
C ILE A 138 -10.29 17.30 -7.49
N ASP A 139 -9.96 17.62 -8.75
CA ASP A 139 -10.69 17.14 -9.93
C ASP A 139 -10.57 15.61 -10.05
N ARG A 140 -9.34 15.08 -9.87
CA ARG A 140 -9.07 13.64 -9.89
C ARG A 140 -9.78 12.91 -8.76
N ASN A 141 -9.76 13.46 -7.55
CA ASN A 141 -10.47 12.88 -6.40
C ASN A 141 -11.99 12.88 -6.64
N SER A 142 -12.55 13.97 -7.15
CA SER A 142 -13.98 14.05 -7.48
C SER A 142 -14.37 13.09 -8.59
N LEU A 143 -13.51 12.85 -9.57
CA LEU A 143 -13.78 11.91 -10.66
C LEU A 143 -13.90 10.47 -10.15
N ILE A 144 -12.94 10.01 -9.33
CA ILE A 144 -12.81 8.57 -8.98
C ILE A 144 -13.15 8.24 -7.53
N GLY A 145 -13.53 9.23 -6.72
CA GLY A 145 -13.66 9.15 -5.26
C GLY A 145 -14.66 8.13 -4.71
N GLU A 146 -15.61 7.71 -5.54
CA GLU A 146 -16.62 6.70 -5.23
C GLU A 146 -16.11 5.27 -5.41
N LEU A 147 -14.95 5.07 -6.04
CA LEU A 147 -14.41 3.74 -6.31
C LEU A 147 -13.67 3.20 -5.07
N ASP A 148 -13.96 1.97 -4.69
CA ASP A 148 -13.14 1.21 -3.73
C ASP A 148 -11.86 0.68 -4.40
N ARG A 149 -10.93 0.10 -3.64
CA ARG A 149 -9.64 -0.32 -4.19
C ARG A 149 -9.77 -1.37 -5.29
N ARG A 150 -10.72 -2.30 -5.17
CA ARG A 150 -10.97 -3.33 -6.19
C ARG A 150 -11.47 -2.71 -7.50
N ALA A 151 -12.36 -1.72 -7.42
CA ALA A 151 -12.80 -0.96 -8.58
C ALA A 151 -11.68 -0.07 -9.16
N LEU A 152 -10.84 0.53 -8.33
CA LEU A 152 -9.64 1.24 -8.79
C LEU A 152 -8.70 0.31 -9.55
N TYR A 153 -8.53 -0.93 -9.07
CA TYR A 153 -7.73 -1.94 -9.77
C TYR A 153 -8.33 -2.30 -11.12
N ALA A 154 -9.65 -2.52 -11.21
CA ALA A 154 -10.33 -2.75 -12.50
C ALA A 154 -10.09 -1.61 -13.51
N VAL A 155 -10.11 -0.36 -13.04
CA VAL A 155 -9.78 0.80 -13.87
C VAL A 155 -8.30 0.78 -14.27
N ALA A 156 -7.39 0.55 -13.33
CA ALA A 156 -5.94 0.59 -13.54
C ALA A 156 -5.44 -0.54 -14.46
N SER A 157 -6.00 -1.75 -14.34
CA SER A 157 -5.71 -2.91 -15.19
C SER A 157 -6.40 -2.84 -16.56
N ASN A 158 -7.24 -1.82 -16.78
CA ASN A 158 -8.09 -1.68 -17.95
C ASN A 158 -8.99 -2.91 -18.20
N GLU A 159 -9.61 -3.42 -17.14
CA GLU A 159 -10.51 -4.55 -17.22
C GLU A 159 -11.62 -4.30 -18.26
N GLY A 160 -11.80 -5.24 -19.17
CA GLY A 160 -12.75 -5.12 -20.29
C GLY A 160 -12.40 -4.06 -21.35
N GLY A 161 -11.23 -3.42 -21.28
CA GLY A 161 -10.81 -2.39 -22.24
C GLY A 161 -11.63 -1.08 -22.17
N LEU A 162 -12.27 -0.81 -21.03
CA LEU A 162 -13.26 0.26 -20.87
C LEU A 162 -12.67 1.63 -20.50
N PHE A 163 -11.37 1.71 -20.20
CA PHE A 163 -10.76 2.87 -19.57
C PHE A 163 -9.64 3.48 -20.42
N THR A 164 -9.64 4.79 -20.50
CA THR A 164 -8.56 5.55 -21.13
C THR A 164 -7.27 5.44 -20.33
N LYS A 165 -6.13 5.69 -20.98
CA LYS A 165 -4.83 5.64 -20.29
C LYS A 165 -4.75 6.64 -19.13
N ASN A 166 -5.34 7.83 -19.26
CA ASN A 166 -5.37 8.80 -18.17
C ASN A 166 -6.19 8.28 -16.97
N GLU A 167 -7.32 7.62 -17.20
CA GLU A 167 -8.12 7.07 -16.09
C GLU A 167 -7.37 5.94 -15.37
N GLN A 168 -6.70 5.06 -16.14
CA GLN A 168 -5.81 4.04 -15.58
C GLN A 168 -4.73 4.67 -14.70
N ASP A 169 -4.05 5.70 -15.19
CA ASP A 169 -2.96 6.37 -14.46
C ASP A 169 -3.46 7.10 -13.20
N VAL A 170 -4.66 7.71 -13.26
CA VAL A 170 -5.31 8.31 -12.09
C VAL A 170 -5.68 7.26 -11.05
N ALA A 171 -6.26 6.13 -11.47
CA ALA A 171 -6.61 5.04 -10.57
C ALA A 171 -5.37 4.42 -9.91
N LEU A 172 -4.32 4.11 -10.70
CA LEU A 172 -3.04 3.61 -10.20
C LEU A 172 -2.39 4.60 -9.22
N SER A 173 -2.44 5.89 -9.52
CA SER A 173 -1.96 6.93 -8.60
C SER A 173 -2.70 6.91 -7.26
N LYS A 174 -4.00 6.59 -7.24
CA LYS A 174 -4.78 6.47 -6.00
C LYS A 174 -4.49 5.19 -5.24
N MET A 175 -4.32 4.07 -5.93
CA MET A 175 -3.88 2.83 -5.29
C MET A 175 -2.52 3.01 -4.59
N ARG A 176 -1.58 3.73 -5.23
CA ARG A 176 -0.27 4.08 -4.66
C ARG A 176 -0.39 5.08 -3.50
N GLN A 177 -1.31 6.04 -3.59
CA GLN A 177 -1.61 6.96 -2.50
C GLN A 177 -2.11 6.20 -1.26
N GLN A 178 -3.03 5.26 -1.44
CA GLN A 178 -3.55 4.43 -0.35
C GLN A 178 -2.43 3.65 0.35
N GLN A 179 -1.60 2.96 -0.43
CA GLN A 179 -0.46 2.19 0.11
C GLN A 179 0.54 3.08 0.85
N SER A 180 0.87 4.25 0.29
CA SER A 180 1.79 5.20 0.94
C SER A 180 1.25 5.63 2.31
N LEU A 181 -0.01 6.05 2.36
CA LEU A 181 -0.64 6.47 3.61
C LEU A 181 -0.72 5.32 4.62
N ALA A 182 -1.04 4.10 4.18
CA ALA A 182 -1.06 2.90 5.02
C ALA A 182 0.31 2.55 5.62
N MET A 183 1.39 2.78 4.87
CA MET A 183 2.78 2.63 5.33
C MET A 183 3.24 3.76 6.25
N GLY A 184 2.38 4.73 6.57
CA GLY A 184 2.74 5.92 7.34
C GLY A 184 3.66 6.86 6.56
N LEU A 185 3.52 6.91 5.23
CA LEU A 185 4.19 7.84 4.33
C LEU A 185 3.17 8.87 3.82
N TYR A 186 3.48 10.15 4.00
CA TYR A 186 2.57 11.20 3.59
C TYR A 186 2.36 11.20 2.07
N SER A 187 1.10 11.16 1.63
CA SER A 187 0.71 11.34 0.23
C SER A 187 -0.61 12.12 0.16
N GLY A 188 -0.53 13.40 -0.21
CA GLY A 188 -1.66 14.32 -0.22
C GLY A 188 -1.27 15.74 -0.64
N PRO A 189 -2.21 16.71 -0.59
CA PRO A 189 -1.93 18.11 -0.91
C PRO A 189 -0.98 18.74 0.10
N THR A 190 0.07 19.45 -0.35
CA THR A 190 1.09 20.04 0.54
C THR A 190 0.53 20.82 1.74
N SER A 191 -0.63 21.48 1.60
CA SER A 191 -1.32 22.20 2.70
C SER A 191 -1.73 21.31 3.87
N GLU A 192 -1.91 20.01 3.65
CA GLU A 192 -2.36 19.04 4.65
C GLU A 192 -1.21 18.25 5.27
N LYS A 193 0.04 18.48 4.82
CA LYS A 193 1.20 17.70 5.26
C LYS A 193 1.40 17.73 6.76
N ASP A 194 1.23 18.90 7.39
CA ASP A 194 1.45 19.08 8.83
C ASP A 194 0.37 18.40 9.68
N LYS A 195 -0.77 18.02 9.08
CA LYS A 195 -1.84 17.27 9.76
C LYS A 195 -1.59 15.76 9.74
N PHE A 196 -0.64 15.29 8.93
CA PHE A 196 -0.31 13.88 8.85
C PHE A 196 0.51 13.47 10.06
N ILE A 197 -0.12 12.69 10.93
CA ILE A 197 0.53 12.05 12.05
C ILE A 197 1.41 10.94 11.48
N THR A 198 2.70 11.22 11.37
CA THR A 198 3.69 10.18 11.14
C THR A 198 3.83 9.40 12.43
N THR A 199 3.32 8.16 12.47
CA THR A 199 3.79 7.21 13.46
C THR A 199 5.26 6.95 13.11
N PHE A 200 6.18 7.48 13.92
CA PHE A 200 7.63 7.33 13.78
C PHE A 200 8.04 5.88 14.05
N GLY A 201 7.56 4.94 13.23
CA GLY A 201 8.10 3.58 13.16
C GLY A 201 9.44 3.61 12.44
N ASN A 202 10.38 2.77 12.87
CA ASN A 202 11.57 2.45 12.09
C ASN A 202 11.17 1.92 10.69
N PHE A 203 12.12 1.87 9.75
CA PHE A 203 11.83 1.42 8.37
C PHE A 203 11.18 0.03 8.33
N SER A 204 11.57 -0.88 9.24
CA SER A 204 10.96 -2.21 9.41
C SER A 204 9.44 -2.12 9.57
N GLN A 205 8.94 -1.27 10.48
CA GLN A 205 7.50 -1.14 10.69
C GLN A 205 6.76 -0.65 9.43
N LYS A 206 7.37 0.25 8.65
CA LYS A 206 6.77 0.75 7.41
C LYS A 206 6.67 -0.34 6.34
N PHE A 207 7.71 -1.16 6.20
CA PHE A 207 7.69 -2.30 5.29
C PHE A 207 6.70 -3.37 5.72
N LYS A 208 6.61 -3.66 7.03
CA LYS A 208 5.58 -4.55 7.59
C LYS A 208 4.16 -4.07 7.27
N LEU A 209 3.87 -2.79 7.48
CA LEU A 209 2.57 -2.22 7.11
C LEU A 209 2.29 -2.33 5.61
N GLY A 210 3.30 -2.16 4.76
CA GLY A 210 3.17 -2.34 3.32
C GLY A 210 2.87 -3.80 2.91
N ILE A 211 3.49 -4.76 3.60
CA ILE A 211 3.22 -6.19 3.44
C ILE A 211 1.76 -6.49 3.81
N GLU A 212 1.35 -6.12 5.02
CA GLU A 212 -0.01 -6.37 5.53
C GLU A 212 -1.07 -5.68 4.64
N PHE A 213 -0.77 -4.48 4.15
CA PHE A 213 -1.61 -3.76 3.21
C PHE A 213 -1.80 -4.53 1.89
N LEU A 214 -0.71 -4.99 1.27
CA LEU A 214 -0.79 -5.75 0.01
C LEU A 214 -1.42 -7.14 0.21
N ASP A 215 -1.25 -7.78 1.36
CA ASP A 215 -1.90 -9.06 1.65
C ASP A 215 -3.41 -8.91 1.86
N GLY A 216 -3.87 -7.69 2.18
CA GLY A 216 -5.28 -7.35 2.35
C GLY A 216 -6.02 -6.88 1.09
N VAL A 217 -5.35 -6.73 -0.06
CA VAL A 217 -6.00 -6.27 -1.30
C VAL A 217 -6.90 -7.35 -1.93
N SER A 218 -7.70 -6.96 -2.93
CA SER A 218 -8.59 -7.87 -3.66
C SER A 218 -7.87 -9.06 -4.31
N LYS A 219 -8.57 -10.19 -4.47
CA LYS A 219 -8.01 -11.39 -5.12
C LYS A 219 -7.55 -11.12 -6.55
N GLU A 220 -8.27 -10.28 -7.27
CA GLU A 220 -7.92 -9.90 -8.64
C GLU A 220 -6.60 -9.13 -8.67
N GLU A 221 -6.37 -8.21 -7.74
CA GLU A 221 -5.09 -7.49 -7.63
C GLU A 221 -3.93 -8.44 -7.23
N GLN A 222 -4.18 -9.39 -6.31
CA GLN A 222 -3.16 -10.38 -5.91
C GLN A 222 -2.81 -11.38 -7.02
N ALA A 223 -3.77 -11.73 -7.86
CA ALA A 223 -3.59 -12.70 -8.94
C ALA A 223 -3.08 -12.04 -10.25
N GLY A 224 -3.37 -10.76 -10.44
CA GLY A 224 -3.42 -10.16 -11.77
C GLY A 224 -2.16 -9.48 -12.27
N SER A 225 -1.06 -9.36 -11.50
CA SER A 225 0.15 -8.72 -12.05
C SER A 225 1.49 -9.14 -11.44
N ILE A 226 2.52 -9.04 -12.29
CA ILE A 226 3.92 -9.07 -11.90
C ILE A 226 4.27 -7.87 -11.02
N GLU A 227 3.67 -6.71 -11.26
CA GLU A 227 3.85 -5.52 -10.42
C GLU A 227 3.47 -5.82 -8.96
N PHE A 228 2.31 -6.44 -8.71
CA PHE A 228 1.88 -6.84 -7.36
C PHE A 228 2.93 -7.75 -6.71
N ALA A 229 3.30 -8.82 -7.42
CA ALA A 229 4.19 -9.82 -6.87
C ALA A 229 5.58 -9.25 -6.56
N PHE A 230 6.10 -8.38 -7.44
CA PHE A 230 7.37 -7.70 -7.26
C PHE A 230 7.32 -6.72 -6.09
N GLN A 231 6.26 -5.92 -5.95
CA GLN A 231 6.11 -5.00 -4.82
C GLN A 231 6.05 -5.76 -3.49
N ARG A 232 5.23 -6.81 -3.41
CA ARG A 232 5.07 -7.58 -2.17
C ARG A 232 6.36 -8.33 -1.76
N ALA A 233 7.08 -8.90 -2.72
CA ALA A 233 8.39 -9.52 -2.49
C ALA A 233 9.45 -8.50 -2.06
N SER A 234 9.49 -7.33 -2.70
CA SER A 234 10.43 -6.26 -2.38
C SER A 234 10.21 -5.68 -0.99
N LEU A 235 8.95 -5.50 -0.58
CA LEU A 235 8.61 -5.07 0.77
C LEU A 235 9.02 -6.10 1.83
N GLN A 236 8.79 -7.40 1.57
CA GLN A 236 9.27 -8.47 2.46
C GLN A 236 10.77 -8.45 2.63
N ARG A 237 11.51 -8.39 1.52
CA ARG A 237 12.97 -8.31 1.58
C ARG A 237 13.43 -7.10 2.39
N SER A 238 12.85 -5.94 2.13
CA SER A 238 13.21 -4.69 2.82
C SER A 238 12.89 -4.76 4.32
N TYR A 239 11.77 -5.38 4.69
CA TYR A 239 11.42 -5.67 6.08
C TYR A 239 12.46 -6.58 6.74
N GLU A 240 12.74 -7.75 6.14
CA GLU A 240 13.65 -8.72 6.73
C GLU A 240 15.06 -8.16 6.90
N ASN A 241 15.55 -7.39 5.92
CA ASN A 241 16.85 -6.73 6.00
C ASN A 241 16.88 -5.69 7.13
N SER A 242 15.88 -4.80 7.19
CA SER A 242 15.80 -3.77 8.22
C SER A 242 15.67 -4.35 9.63
N VAL A 243 14.99 -5.49 9.80
CA VAL A 243 14.91 -6.19 11.10
C VAL A 243 16.25 -6.85 11.46
N ARG A 244 16.89 -7.55 10.51
CA ARG A 244 18.21 -8.18 10.73
C ARG A 244 19.31 -7.17 11.04
N GLU A 245 19.30 -6.01 10.39
CA GLU A 245 20.22 -4.90 10.67
C GLU A 245 20.11 -4.40 12.12
N ASN A 246 18.92 -4.51 12.72
CA ASN A 246 18.68 -4.18 14.12
C ASN A 246 19.00 -5.35 15.08
N GLY A 247 19.52 -6.49 14.58
CA GLY A 247 19.85 -7.67 15.39
C GLY A 247 18.64 -8.49 15.84
N GLU A 248 17.49 -8.27 15.21
CA GLU A 248 16.23 -8.95 15.53
C GLU A 248 15.95 -10.10 14.54
N ILE A 249 15.01 -10.98 14.91
CA ILE A 249 14.54 -12.07 14.04
C ILE A 249 13.28 -11.59 13.31
N PRO A 250 13.25 -11.54 11.98
CA PRO A 250 12.06 -11.16 11.22
C PRO A 250 10.88 -12.09 11.49
N GLU A 251 9.67 -11.53 11.56
CA GLU A 251 8.43 -12.30 11.48
C GLU A 251 8.32 -13.01 10.14
N ASP A 252 7.62 -14.16 10.12
CA ASP A 252 7.39 -14.92 8.90
C ASP A 252 6.23 -14.33 8.10
N PHE A 253 6.55 -13.76 6.95
CA PHE A 253 5.61 -13.21 5.97
C PHE A 253 5.54 -14.05 4.69
N SER A 254 5.87 -15.34 4.78
CA SER A 254 5.69 -16.28 3.68
C SER A 254 4.23 -16.28 3.18
N THR A 255 4.09 -16.44 1.87
CA THR A 255 2.80 -16.34 1.18
C THR A 255 2.58 -17.54 0.30
N ASP A 256 1.31 -17.89 0.07
CA ASP A 256 0.98 -18.95 -0.86
C ASP A 256 1.14 -18.55 -2.35
N ASN A 257 1.31 -17.26 -2.63
CA ASN A 257 1.54 -16.75 -3.97
C ASN A 257 2.92 -17.19 -4.51
N SER A 258 2.95 -18.12 -5.47
CA SER A 258 4.21 -18.69 -5.97
C SER A 258 5.05 -17.68 -6.75
N LEU A 259 4.43 -16.69 -7.42
CA LEU A 259 5.17 -15.63 -8.10
C LEU A 259 5.84 -14.70 -7.09
N VAL A 260 5.16 -14.37 -5.97
CA VAL A 260 5.79 -13.61 -4.87
C VAL A 260 6.96 -14.39 -4.29
N ARG A 261 6.80 -15.70 -4.02
CA ARG A 261 7.88 -16.56 -3.51
C ARG A 261 9.08 -16.58 -4.46
N LEU A 262 8.84 -16.79 -5.76
CA LEU A 262 9.88 -16.79 -6.80
C LEU A 262 10.67 -15.47 -6.81
N LEU A 263 9.95 -14.33 -6.81
CA LEU A 263 10.57 -13.01 -6.83
C LEU A 263 11.31 -12.70 -5.54
N PHE A 264 10.77 -13.13 -4.39
CA PHE A 264 11.43 -12.98 -3.10
C PHE A 264 12.76 -13.75 -3.06
N ASP A 265 12.77 -15.02 -3.50
CA ASP A 265 13.98 -15.83 -3.57
C ASP A 265 15.02 -15.22 -4.51
N ALA A 266 14.59 -14.72 -5.68
CA ALA A 266 15.47 -14.04 -6.63
C ALA A 266 16.11 -12.77 -6.06
N LEU A 267 15.29 -11.93 -5.41
CA LEU A 267 15.76 -10.70 -4.77
C LEU A 267 16.73 -11.00 -3.62
N LYS A 268 16.47 -12.06 -2.84
CA LYS A 268 17.33 -12.49 -1.74
C LYS A 268 18.68 -13.01 -2.22
N LEU A 269 18.70 -13.80 -3.31
CA LEU A 269 19.95 -14.28 -3.89
C LEU A 269 20.80 -13.13 -4.41
N ALA A 270 20.20 -12.17 -5.11
CA ALA A 270 20.90 -11.03 -5.70
C ALA A 270 21.66 -10.16 -4.70
N GLU A 271 21.24 -10.15 -3.43
CA GLU A 271 21.95 -9.44 -2.37
C GLU A 271 23.29 -10.07 -2.01
N THR A 272 23.37 -11.40 -2.12
CA THR A 272 24.60 -12.14 -1.86
C THR A 272 25.62 -11.95 -2.99
N GLU A 273 25.16 -11.50 -4.15
CA GLU A 273 25.96 -11.32 -5.37
C GLU A 273 25.98 -9.84 -5.78
N LEU A 274 26.95 -9.09 -5.24
CA LEU A 274 27.08 -7.61 -5.35
C LEU A 274 26.93 -7.03 -6.78
N GLU A 275 27.21 -7.82 -7.82
CA GLU A 275 27.12 -7.40 -9.23
C GLU A 275 25.69 -7.45 -9.80
N SER A 276 24.78 -8.19 -9.15
CA SER A 276 23.40 -8.43 -9.65
C SER A 276 22.33 -7.60 -8.92
N SER A 277 22.67 -6.91 -7.83
CA SER A 277 21.69 -6.32 -6.91
C SER A 277 20.90 -5.10 -7.43
N GLN A 278 21.19 -4.61 -8.64
CA GLN A 278 20.53 -3.43 -9.20
C GLN A 278 19.26 -3.81 -9.96
N THR A 279 18.15 -3.16 -9.61
CA THR A 279 16.92 -3.18 -10.41
C THR A 279 16.95 -2.03 -11.42
N PHE A 280 16.55 -2.31 -12.66
CA PHE A 280 16.51 -1.34 -13.75
C PHE A 280 15.07 -1.08 -14.19
N GLY A 281 14.67 0.20 -14.20
CA GLY A 281 13.33 0.61 -14.63
C GLY A 281 12.22 0.19 -13.65
N ASN A 282 10.98 0.30 -14.12
CA ASN A 282 9.83 -0.23 -13.41
C ASN A 282 9.65 -1.70 -13.79
N ILE A 283 9.14 -2.50 -12.85
CA ILE A 283 8.81 -3.90 -13.08
C ILE A 283 7.29 -4.02 -13.12
N THR A 284 6.74 -4.03 -14.34
CA THR A 284 5.28 -4.09 -14.53
C THR A 284 4.82 -5.36 -15.23
N ASP A 285 5.67 -5.94 -16.08
CA ASP A 285 5.37 -7.14 -16.84
C ASP A 285 6.54 -8.14 -16.87
N ALA A 286 6.36 -9.22 -17.62
CA ALA A 286 7.36 -10.30 -17.73
C ALA A 286 8.61 -9.85 -18.48
N ASP A 287 8.46 -8.99 -19.48
CA ASP A 287 9.60 -8.49 -20.24
C ASP A 287 10.47 -7.59 -19.36
N ASP A 288 9.88 -6.79 -18.48
CA ASP A 288 10.60 -5.99 -17.50
C ASP A 288 11.41 -6.85 -16.52
N LEU A 289 10.80 -7.94 -16.03
CA LEU A 289 11.47 -8.91 -15.16
C LEU A 289 12.64 -9.60 -15.86
N LEU A 290 12.44 -10.07 -17.09
CA LEU A 290 13.47 -10.80 -17.85
C LEU A 290 14.67 -9.92 -18.23
N ARG A 291 14.52 -8.59 -18.20
CA ARG A 291 15.62 -7.62 -18.38
C ARG A 291 16.47 -7.45 -17.12
N GLN A 292 16.06 -7.98 -15.98
CA GLN A 292 16.76 -7.79 -14.72
C GLN A 292 17.92 -8.77 -14.57
N PRO A 293 19.16 -8.29 -14.33
CA PRO A 293 20.30 -9.20 -14.12
C PRO A 293 20.10 -10.16 -12.94
N TRP A 294 19.47 -9.70 -11.86
CA TRP A 294 19.16 -10.55 -10.70
C TRP A 294 18.13 -11.65 -10.96
N PHE A 295 17.43 -11.60 -12.09
CA PHE A 295 16.35 -12.54 -12.39
C PHE A 295 16.73 -13.57 -13.47
N GLU A 296 17.90 -13.45 -14.08
CA GLU A 296 18.31 -14.25 -15.24
C GLU A 296 18.20 -15.77 -14.98
N ILE A 297 18.67 -16.24 -13.82
CA ILE A 297 18.64 -17.67 -13.47
C ILE A 297 17.23 -18.19 -13.14
N TYR A 298 16.27 -17.28 -12.93
CA TYR A 298 14.89 -17.60 -12.59
C TYR A 298 13.96 -17.54 -13.81
N ALA A 299 14.47 -17.19 -15.00
CA ALA A 299 13.67 -17.08 -16.23
C ALA A 299 12.87 -18.36 -16.55
N GLU A 300 13.49 -19.55 -16.44
CA GLU A 300 12.77 -20.82 -16.66
C GLU A 300 11.70 -21.08 -15.58
N SER A 301 11.96 -20.66 -14.34
CA SER A 301 11.01 -20.81 -13.23
C SER A 301 9.83 -19.86 -13.37
N LEU A 302 10.02 -18.68 -13.98
CA LEU A 302 8.94 -17.75 -14.31
C LEU A 302 7.92 -18.41 -15.23
N GLU A 303 8.36 -19.03 -16.34
CA GLU A 303 7.47 -19.67 -17.31
C GLU A 303 6.64 -20.80 -16.68
N LYS A 304 7.27 -21.62 -15.83
CA LYS A 304 6.57 -22.66 -15.06
C LYS A 304 5.53 -22.08 -14.09
N THR A 305 5.84 -20.95 -13.47
CA THR A 305 4.98 -20.29 -12.49
C THR A 305 3.82 -19.56 -13.16
N ARG A 306 4.04 -18.95 -14.34
CA ARG A 306 3.02 -18.28 -15.14
C ARG A 306 1.91 -19.23 -15.58
N GLY A 307 2.25 -20.44 -16.01
CA GLY A 307 1.26 -21.47 -16.36
C GLY A 307 0.34 -21.91 -15.22
N GLN A 308 0.67 -21.57 -13.96
CA GLN A 308 -0.14 -21.87 -12.78
C GLN A 308 -0.99 -20.68 -12.31
N TYR A 309 -0.66 -19.45 -12.69
CA TYR A 309 -1.27 -18.21 -12.17
C TYR A 309 -1.96 -17.35 -13.23
N LEU A 310 -1.48 -17.35 -14.47
CA LEU A 310 -1.95 -16.50 -15.56
C LEU A 310 -2.67 -17.33 -16.63
N GLY A 311 -3.54 -18.25 -16.21
CA GLY A 311 -4.19 -19.25 -17.07
C GLY A 311 -4.38 -18.76 -18.51
N ASP A 312 -3.86 -19.54 -19.47
CA ASP A 312 -3.75 -19.19 -20.89
C ASP A 312 -4.91 -18.30 -21.35
N SER A 313 -4.58 -17.04 -21.66
CA SER A 313 -5.52 -16.06 -22.21
C SER A 313 -6.04 -16.50 -23.58
#